data_AF-A0A949QVC0-F1
#
_entry.id   AF-A0A949QVC0-F1
#
_cell.length_a   1.000
_cell.length_b   1.000
_cell.length_c   1.000
_cell.angle_alpha   90.00
_cell.angle_beta   90.00
_cell.angle_gamma   90.00
#
_symmetry.space_group_name_H-M   'P 1'
#
loop_
_entity.id
_entity.type
_entity.pdbx_description
1 polymer ?
#
loop_
_entity_poly.entity_id
_entity_poly.type
_entity_poly.pdbx_seq_one_letter_code
_entity_poly.pdbx_strand_id
1 'polypeptide(L)'
;MFGQSVFLPFLPSVRPVEILIVFTISCLAYFIVFNNFEKHLPMRRRLTKLFIVTGALGVMGVLFGRAVFWGIIALMAAGQIYLHGWYFPRRGINGLTAEPQDRYLEVIEKMKGKA
;
A
#
# COMPACT_ATOMS: atom_id res chain seq x y z
N MET A 1 -3.42 -19.22 20.36
CA MET A 1 -4.65 -19.43 19.57
C MET A 1 -4.56 -18.60 18.29
N PHE A 2 -3.98 -19.11 17.18
CA PHE A 2 -4.09 -18.60 15.78
C PHE A 2 -3.19 -19.46 14.84
N GLY A 3 -3.27 -20.79 14.92
CA GLY A 3 -2.40 -21.68 14.12
C GLY A 3 -2.86 -21.82 12.66
N GLN A 4 -4.16 -21.70 12.41
CA GLN A 4 -4.82 -21.96 11.14
C GLN A 4 -5.75 -20.80 10.79
N SER A 5 -5.97 -20.58 9.49
CA SER A 5 -6.90 -19.55 9.04
C SER A 5 -8.37 -19.96 9.22
N VAL A 6 -9.27 -18.97 9.34
CA VAL A 6 -10.69 -19.22 9.68
C VAL A 6 -11.43 -19.93 8.54
N PHE A 7 -11.24 -19.50 7.29
CA PHE A 7 -11.95 -20.06 6.14
C PHE A 7 -11.15 -21.14 5.38
N LEU A 8 -9.82 -21.16 5.51
CA LEU A 8 -8.95 -22.14 4.86
C LEU A 8 -8.05 -22.82 5.91
N PRO A 9 -8.59 -23.72 6.76
CA PRO A 9 -7.88 -24.23 7.94
C PRO A 9 -6.64 -25.06 7.61
N PHE A 10 -6.47 -25.51 6.37
CA PHE A 10 -5.26 -26.15 5.87
C PHE A 10 -4.10 -25.17 5.59
N LEU A 11 -4.37 -23.86 5.55
CA LEU A 11 -3.36 -22.82 5.44
C LEU A 11 -3.02 -22.23 6.81
N PRO A 12 -1.73 -22.00 7.09
CA PRO A 12 -1.32 -21.31 8.31
C PRO A 12 -1.89 -19.89 8.33
N SER A 13 -2.30 -19.43 9.50
CA SER A 13 -2.69 -18.02 9.68
C SER A 13 -1.47 -17.10 9.61
N VAL A 14 -1.70 -15.82 9.33
CA VAL A 14 -0.64 -14.80 9.40
C VAL A 14 -0.18 -14.62 10.85
N ARG A 15 1.14 -14.48 11.06
CA ARG A 15 1.69 -14.23 12.39
C ARG A 15 1.73 -12.74 12.71
N PRO A 16 1.59 -12.33 13.99
CA PRO A 16 1.70 -10.92 14.39
C PRO A 16 3.01 -10.24 13.94
N VAL A 17 4.12 -10.99 13.93
CA VAL A 17 5.43 -10.50 13.45
C VAL A 17 5.38 -10.12 11.97
N GLU A 18 4.66 -10.87 11.12
CA GLU A 18 4.54 -10.57 9.69
C GLU A 18 3.73 -9.29 9.48
N ILE A 19 2.66 -9.09 10.25
CA ILE A 19 1.89 -7.85 10.24
C ILE A 19 2.77 -6.66 10.68
N LEU A 20 3.58 -6.83 11.73
CA LEU A 20 4.48 -5.78 12.23
C LEU A 20 5.57 -5.41 11.21
N ILE A 21 6.13 -6.40 10.51
CA ILE A 21 7.10 -6.18 9.43
C ILE A 21 6.46 -5.34 8.33
N VAL A 22 5.29 -5.75 7.85
CA VAL A 22 4.58 -5.06 6.76
C VAL A 22 4.17 -3.65 7.17
N PHE A 23 3.70 -3.47 8.41
CA PHE A 23 3.38 -2.15 8.96
C PHE A 23 4.62 -1.24 8.99
N THR A 24 5.75 -1.74 9.50
CA THR A 24 7.00 -0.98 9.59
C THR A 24 7.49 -0.56 8.19
N ILE A 25 7.55 -1.50 7.25
CA ILE A 25 7.98 -1.21 5.87
C ILE A 25 7.02 -0.20 5.21
N SER A 26 5.71 -0.39 5.36
CA SER A 26 4.71 0.52 4.80
C SER A 26 4.85 1.91 5.40
N CYS A 27 5.09 2.04 6.70
CA CYS A 27 5.29 3.32 7.37
C CYS A 27 6.53 4.05 6.82
N LEU A 28 7.68 3.36 6.72
CA LEU A 28 8.91 3.94 6.18
C LEU A 28 8.76 4.34 4.71
N ALA A 29 8.18 3.46 3.89
CA ALA A 29 7.90 3.76 2.50
C ALA A 29 6.96 4.97 2.36
N TYR A 30 5.88 5.02 3.14
CA TYR A 30 4.81 6.01 2.99
C TYR A 30 5.14 7.39 3.55
N PHE A 31 5.88 7.46 4.66
CA PHE A 31 6.20 8.72 5.34
C PHE A 31 7.60 9.26 5.06
N ILE A 32 8.52 8.42 4.56
CA ILE A 32 9.90 8.84 4.27
C ILE A 32 10.14 8.80 2.76
N VAL A 33 10.10 7.62 2.15
CA VAL A 33 10.53 7.42 0.75
C VAL A 33 9.59 8.10 -0.24
N PHE A 34 8.28 7.88 -0.09
CA PHE A 34 7.24 8.36 -1.01
C PHE A 34 6.40 9.50 -0.42
N ASN A 35 6.92 10.22 0.59
CA ASN A 35 6.19 11.26 1.30
C ASN A 35 5.58 12.32 0.36
N ASN A 36 6.30 12.70 -0.69
CA ASN A 36 5.88 13.74 -1.63
C ASN A 36 4.58 13.42 -2.36
N PHE A 37 4.31 12.14 -2.64
CA PHE A 37 3.08 11.70 -3.30
C PHE A 37 1.83 12.08 -2.48
N GLU A 38 1.96 12.21 -1.15
CA GLU A 38 0.82 12.37 -0.26
C GLU A 38 0.85 13.70 0.50
N LYS A 39 1.80 14.60 0.19
CA LYS A 39 1.94 15.92 0.83
C LYS A 39 0.69 16.80 0.70
N HIS A 40 -0.12 16.57 -0.33
CA HIS A 40 -1.37 17.29 -0.55
C HIS A 40 -2.53 16.83 0.37
N LEU A 41 -2.35 15.74 1.12
CA LEU A 41 -3.34 15.24 2.08
C LEU A 41 -3.00 15.64 3.52
N PRO A 42 -4.01 15.96 4.36
CA PRO A 42 -3.79 16.19 5.78
C PRO A 42 -3.31 14.90 6.48
N MET A 43 -2.43 15.06 7.47
CA MET A 43 -1.79 13.96 8.21
C MET A 43 -2.78 12.91 8.73
N ARG A 44 -3.96 13.35 9.22
CA ARG A 44 -5.01 12.44 9.71
C ARG A 44 -5.46 11.44 8.64
N ARG A 45 -5.70 11.90 7.40
CA ARG A 45 -6.12 11.01 6.29
C ARG A 45 -5.03 10.02 5.91
N ARG A 46 -3.76 10.44 5.97
CA ARG A 46 -2.60 9.60 5.70
C ARG A 46 -2.47 8.47 6.72
N LEU A 47 -2.58 8.80 8.01
CA LEU A 47 -2.59 7.81 9.09
C LEU A 47 -3.77 6.84 8.95
N THR A 48 -4.97 7.37 8.71
CA THR A 48 -6.17 6.55 8.48
C THR A 48 -5.96 5.57 7.32
N LYS A 49 -5.40 6.02 6.19
CA LYS A 49 -5.09 5.15 5.05
C LYS A 49 -4.11 4.03 5.43
N LEU A 50 -3.02 4.35 6.14
CA LEU A 50 -2.05 3.35 6.60
C LEU A 50 -2.73 2.26 7.45
N PHE A 51 -3.46 2.67 8.50
CA PHE A 51 -4.12 1.72 9.41
C PHE A 51 -5.21 0.90 8.72
N ILE A 52 -6.00 1.51 7.82
CA ILE A 52 -7.01 0.78 7.04
C ILE A 52 -6.34 -0.29 6.18
N VAL A 53 -5.28 0.06 5.44
CA VAL A 53 -4.62 -0.88 4.54
C VAL A 53 -3.97 -2.02 5.32
N THR A 54 -3.16 -1.72 6.34
CA THR A 54 -2.46 -2.76 7.11
C THR A 54 -3.41 -3.59 7.96
N GLY A 55 -4.47 -2.97 8.50
CA GLY A 55 -5.53 -3.66 9.24
C GLY A 55 -6.32 -4.60 8.34
N ALA A 56 -6.74 -4.14 7.15
CA ALA A 56 -7.43 -4.97 6.17
C ALA A 56 -6.57 -6.16 5.73
N LEU A 57 -5.27 -5.96 5.46
CA LEU A 57 -4.35 -7.05 5.16
C LEU A 57 -4.26 -8.06 6.31
N GLY A 58 -4.11 -7.59 7.56
CA GLY A 58 -4.09 -8.45 8.75
C GLY A 58 -5.37 -9.28 8.88
N VAL A 59 -6.54 -8.65 8.72
CA VAL A 59 -7.84 -9.33 8.74
C VAL A 59 -7.92 -10.38 7.63
N MET A 60 -7.54 -10.04 6.40
CA MET A 60 -7.50 -10.99 5.29
C MET A 60 -6.56 -12.17 5.57
N GLY A 61 -5.40 -11.91 6.20
CA GLY A 61 -4.46 -12.96 6.58
C GLY A 61 -4.97 -13.89 7.68
N VAL A 62 -5.79 -13.39 8.60
CA VAL A 62 -6.43 -14.22 9.64
C VAL A 62 -7.59 -15.03 9.04
N LEU A 63 -8.38 -14.42 8.17
CA LEU A 63 -9.55 -15.05 7.56
C LEU A 63 -9.18 -16.10 6.51
N PHE A 64 -8.24 -15.78 5.61
CA PHE A 64 -7.91 -16.60 4.44
C PHE A 64 -6.49 -17.18 4.46
N GLY A 65 -5.69 -16.83 5.48
CA GLY A 65 -4.38 -17.41 5.71
C GLY A 65 -3.21 -16.63 5.12
N ARG A 66 -2.01 -17.10 5.47
CA ARG A 66 -0.73 -16.45 5.20
C ARG A 66 -0.42 -16.33 3.71
N ALA A 67 -0.83 -17.31 2.90
CA ALA A 67 -0.62 -17.27 1.45
C ALA A 67 -1.40 -16.12 0.79
N VAL A 68 -2.66 -15.91 1.20
CA VAL A 68 -3.49 -14.80 0.70
C VAL A 68 -2.92 -13.45 1.16
N PHE A 69 -2.49 -13.35 2.42
CA PHE A 69 -1.82 -12.16 2.95
C PHE A 69 -0.64 -11.71 2.07
N TRP A 70 0.32 -12.61 1.82
CA TRP A 70 1.49 -12.30 1.00
C TRP A 70 1.15 -12.13 -0.48
N GLY A 71 0.16 -12.86 -1.00
CA GLY A 71 -0.31 -12.72 -2.38
C GLY A 71 -0.88 -11.33 -2.66
N ILE A 72 -1.70 -10.79 -1.74
CA ILE A 72 -2.24 -9.43 -1.87
C ILE A 72 -1.12 -8.39 -1.77
N ILE A 73 -0.18 -8.56 -0.84
CA ILE A 73 0.98 -7.67 -0.71
C ILE A 73 1.80 -7.66 -2.01
N ALA A 74 2.08 -8.82 -2.59
CA ALA A 74 2.81 -8.94 -3.84
C ALA A 74 2.08 -8.23 -4.99
N LEU A 75 0.75 -8.39 -5.09
CA LEU A 75 -0.07 -7.69 -6.07
C LEU A 75 -0.01 -6.17 -5.90
N MET A 76 -0.12 -5.67 -4.66
CA MET A 76 -0.01 -4.24 -4.37
C MET A 76 1.39 -3.70 -4.69
N ALA A 77 2.45 -4.45 -4.35
CA ALA A 77 3.83 -4.09 -4.67
C ALA A 77 4.07 -4.04 -6.18
N ALA A 78 3.51 -4.98 -6.95
CA ALA A 78 3.56 -4.92 -8.41
C ALA A 78 2.88 -3.66 -8.95
N GLY A 79 1.72 -3.28 -8.40
CA GLY A 79 1.05 -2.03 -8.73
C GLY A 79 1.90 -0.79 -8.41
N GLN A 80 2.57 -0.77 -7.25
CA GLN A 80 3.51 0.28 -6.88
C GLN A 80 4.70 0.35 -7.86
N ILE A 81 5.32 -0.77 -8.19
CA ILE A 81 6.43 -0.84 -9.15
C ILE A 81 5.98 -0.32 -10.52
N TYR A 82 4.80 -0.71 -10.99
CA TYR A 82 4.26 -0.20 -12.25
C TYR A 82 4.04 1.31 -12.20
N LEU A 83 3.41 1.83 -11.14
CA LEU A 83 3.10 3.24 -11.02
C LEU A 83 4.37 4.09 -10.93
N HIS A 84 5.27 3.74 -10.00
CA HIS A 84 6.48 4.48 -9.70
C HIS A 84 7.58 4.24 -10.75
N GLY A 85 7.73 3.02 -11.26
CA GLY A 85 8.79 2.66 -12.22
C GLY A 85 8.45 3.00 -13.68
N TRP A 86 7.17 3.11 -14.03
CA TRP A 86 6.78 3.25 -15.44
C TRP A 86 5.71 4.32 -15.69
N TYR A 87 4.56 4.23 -15.02
CA TYR A 87 3.40 5.05 -15.36
C TYR A 87 3.64 6.55 -15.12
N PHE A 88 4.20 6.92 -13.96
CA PHE A 88 4.55 8.30 -13.62
C PHE A 88 5.73 8.81 -14.46
N PRO A 89 6.86 8.08 -14.58
CA PRO A 89 7.97 8.49 -15.44
C PRO A 89 7.55 8.77 -16.89
N ARG A 90 6.68 7.93 -17.48
CA ARG A 90 6.17 8.16 -18.85
C ARG A 90 5.34 9.43 -19.00
N ARG A 91 4.87 10.03 -17.90
CA ARG A 91 4.13 11.30 -17.88
C ARG A 91 5.01 12.46 -17.43
N GLY A 92 6.33 12.26 -17.38
CA GLY A 92 7.28 13.27 -16.94
C GLY A 92 7.18 13.59 -15.45
N ILE A 93 6.69 12.65 -14.64
CA ILE A 93 6.65 12.73 -13.18
C ILE A 93 7.71 11.77 -12.63
N ASN A 94 8.56 12.25 -11.73
CA ASN A 94 9.57 11.44 -11.08
C ASN A 94 8.91 10.34 -10.23
N GLY A 95 9.25 9.10 -10.54
CA GLY A 95 8.72 7.90 -9.89
C GLY A 95 8.99 7.81 -8.38
N LEU A 96 10.01 8.49 -7.87
CA LEU A 96 10.40 8.46 -6.46
C LEU A 96 9.94 9.70 -5.69
N THR A 97 9.95 10.87 -6.33
CA THR A 97 9.70 12.15 -5.65
C THR A 97 8.38 12.82 -6.01
N ALA A 98 7.62 12.30 -6.97
CA ALA A 98 6.41 12.92 -7.50
C ALA A 98 6.61 14.32 -8.12
N GLU A 99 7.84 14.69 -8.49
CA GLU A 99 8.10 15.98 -9.14
C GLU A 99 8.04 15.91 -10.67
N PRO A 100 7.48 16.94 -11.35
CA PRO A 100 6.93 18.17 -10.79
C PRO A 100 5.51 17.95 -10.20
N GLN A 101 5.25 18.59 -9.06
CA GLN A 101 4.12 18.25 -8.17
C GLN A 101 2.76 18.62 -8.76
N ASP A 102 2.68 19.76 -9.45
CA ASP A 102 1.51 20.21 -10.21
C ASP A 102 1.04 19.14 -11.20
N ARG A 103 1.94 18.61 -12.01
CA ARG A 103 1.64 17.58 -13.00
C ARG A 103 1.17 16.27 -12.34
N TYR A 104 1.76 15.91 -11.22
CA TYR A 104 1.32 14.76 -10.45
C TYR A 104 -0.11 14.92 -9.93
N LEU A 105 -0.45 16.10 -9.39
CA LEU A 105 -1.79 16.40 -8.91
C LEU A 105 -2.82 16.41 -10.05
N GLU A 106 -2.49 16.97 -11.22
CA GLU A 106 -3.33 16.93 -12.42
C GLU A 106 -3.64 15.49 -12.85
N VAL A 107 -2.61 14.64 -12.91
CA VAL A 107 -2.79 13.21 -13.24
C VAL A 107 -3.68 12.50 -12.23
N ILE A 108 -3.56 12.82 -10.94
CA ILE A 108 -4.40 12.26 -9.88
C ILE A 108 -5.85 12.70 -10.00
N GLU A 109 -6.12 14.00 -10.22
CA GLU A 109 -7.49 14.47 -10.39
C GLU A 109 -8.15 13.84 -11.62
N LYS A 110 -7.40 13.71 -12.72
CA LYS A 110 -7.86 12.99 -13.92
C LYS A 110 -8.18 11.51 -13.62
N MET A 111 -7.36 10.82 -12.82
CA MET A 111 -7.66 9.43 -12.41
C MET A 111 -8.92 9.31 -11.55
N LYS A 112 -9.26 10.36 -10.79
CA LYS A 112 -10.51 10.43 -10.01
C LYS A 112 -11.73 10.75 -10.87
N GLY A 113 -11.55 10.92 -12.19
CA GLY A 113 -12.62 11.32 -13.12
C GLY A 113 -13.03 12.78 -12.98
N LYS A 114 -12.20 13.61 -12.35
CA LYS A 114 -12.40 15.05 -12.23
C LYS A 114 -11.51 15.72 -13.28
N ALA A 115 -12.12 16.23 -14.35
CA ALA A 115 -11.46 17.02 -15.38
C ALA A 115 -12.16 18.38 -15.45
#